data_AF-A0A6A6DMW6-F1
#
_entry.id   AF-A0A6A6DMW6-F1
#
_cell.length_a   1.000
_cell.length_b   1.000
_cell.length_c   1.000
_cell.angle_alpha   90.00
_cell.angle_beta   90.00
_cell.angle_gamma   90.00
#
_symmetry.space_group_name_H-M   'P 1'
#
loop_
_entity.id
_entity.type
_entity.pdbx_description
1 polymer ?
#
loop_
_entity_poly.entity_id
_entity_poly.type
_entity_poly.pdbx_seq_one_letter_code
_entity_poly.pdbx_strand_id
1 'polypeptide(L)'
;LAQLQTGHSKLRSFLAIIGAEESDMRGCGQAKEDTRHFLLHCQQYQHLCKDMIREGKERNSDLSYMLGGRSSYINPNGSSPDGPIEKWKPNMTMV
;
A
#
# COMPACT_ATOMS: atom_id res chain seq x y z
N LEU A 1 -7.77 -6.07 -5.23
CA LEU A 1 -6.40 -5.57 -5.05
C LEU A 1 -6.12 -4.25 -5.77
N ALA A 2 -6.59 -4.04 -7.01
CA ALA A 2 -6.34 -2.81 -7.76
C ALA A 2 -6.65 -1.51 -6.98
N GLN A 3 -7.76 -1.45 -6.23
CA GLN A 3 -8.10 -0.29 -5.38
C GLN A 3 -7.12 -0.06 -4.22
N LEU A 4 -6.48 -1.10 -3.70
CA LEU A 4 -5.44 -0.98 -2.68
C LEU A 4 -4.13 -0.48 -3.31
N GLN A 5 -3.77 -1.01 -4.48
CA GLN A 5 -2.57 -0.60 -5.24
C GLN A 5 -2.62 0.88 -5.65
N THR A 6 -3.80 1.40 -6.03
CA THR A 6 -3.97 2.81 -6.36
C THR A 6 -4.25 3.69 -5.14
N GLY A 7 -4.30 3.13 -3.92
CA GLY A 7 -4.63 3.86 -2.70
C GLY A 7 -6.07 4.41 -2.66
N HIS A 8 -6.97 3.88 -3.48
CA HIS A 8 -8.38 4.31 -3.56
C HIS A 8 -9.27 3.65 -2.50
N SER A 9 -8.76 2.70 -1.70
CA SER A 9 -9.52 2.07 -0.63
C SER A 9 -9.49 2.89 0.66
N LYS A 10 -10.68 3.32 1.13
CA LYS A 10 -10.92 4.02 2.40
C LYS A 10 -11.14 3.00 3.51
N LEU A 11 -10.06 2.33 3.93
CA LEU A 11 -10.08 1.15 4.80
C LEU A 11 -10.90 1.36 6.08
N ARG A 12 -10.65 2.43 6.85
CA ARG A 12 -11.42 2.68 8.08
C ARG A 12 -12.86 3.12 7.84
N SER A 13 -13.16 3.78 6.73
CA SER A 13 -14.56 4.10 6.40
C SER A 13 -15.37 2.81 6.21
N PHE A 14 -14.80 1.78 5.58
CA PHE A 14 -15.45 0.49 5.48
C PHE A 14 -15.57 -0.22 6.82
N LEU A 15 -14.51 -0.23 7.64
CA LEU A 15 -14.55 -0.84 8.98
C LEU A 15 -15.59 -0.18 9.88
N ALA A 16 -15.75 1.15 9.80
CA ALA A 16 -16.78 1.88 10.52
C ALA A 16 -18.19 1.53 10.01
N ILE A 17 -18.39 1.41 8.69
CA ILE A 17 -19.68 1.02 8.10
C ILE A 17 -20.13 -0.37 8.59
N ILE A 18 -19.21 -1.32 8.73
CA ILE A 18 -19.52 -2.68 9.20
C ILE A 18 -19.50 -2.82 10.73
N GLY A 19 -19.27 -1.73 11.47
CA GLY A 19 -19.26 -1.71 12.93
C GLY A 19 -18.04 -2.38 13.58
N ALA A 20 -16.98 -2.64 12.80
CA ALA A 20 -15.72 -3.20 13.33
C ALA A 20 -14.84 -2.13 14.01
N GLU A 21 -15.07 -0.85 13.71
CA GLU A 21 -14.39 0.31 14.30
C GLU A 21 -15.43 1.39 14.63
N GLU A 22 -15.22 2.15 15.70
CA GLU A 22 -16.13 3.23 16.12
C GLU A 22 -16.06 4.46 15.20
N SER A 23 -14.97 4.62 14.43
CA SER A 23 -14.73 5.81 13.60
C SER A 23 -13.89 5.52 12.35
N ASP A 24 -14.15 6.31 11.29
CA ASP A 24 -13.33 6.37 10.08
C ASP A 24 -12.04 7.20 10.26
N MET A 25 -11.90 7.87 11.40
CA MET A 25 -10.75 8.67 11.82
C MET A 25 -9.64 7.79 12.37
N ARG A 26 -8.37 8.14 12.11
CA ARG A 26 -7.20 7.39 12.62
C ARG A 26 -7.06 7.51 14.15
N GLY A 27 -6.60 6.44 14.80
CA GLY A 27 -6.19 6.47 16.22
C GLY A 27 -4.81 7.10 16.42
N CYS A 28 -3.97 7.08 15.39
CA CYS A 28 -2.60 7.59 15.41
C CYS A 28 -2.41 8.94 14.66
N GLY A 29 -3.49 9.62 14.25
CA GLY A 29 -3.41 10.91 13.55
C GLY A 29 -4.77 11.58 13.26
N GLN A 30 -4.76 12.80 12.69
CA GLN A 30 -5.96 13.63 12.48
C GLN A 30 -6.58 13.56 11.06
N ALA A 31 -6.18 12.59 10.24
CA ALA A 31 -6.70 12.44 8.87
C ALA A 31 -7.43 11.10 8.68
N LYS A 32 -8.27 10.97 7.66
CA LYS A 32 -8.90 9.68 7.30
C LYS A 32 -7.85 8.64 6.96
N GLU A 33 -7.97 7.43 7.48
CA GLU A 33 -7.03 6.33 7.18
C GLU A 33 -7.08 5.97 5.70
N ASP A 34 -5.91 5.88 5.08
CA ASP A 34 -5.75 5.44 3.70
C ASP A 34 -4.90 4.18 3.64
N THR A 35 -4.93 3.49 2.50
CA THR A 35 -4.23 2.19 2.37
C THR A 35 -2.72 2.33 2.59
N ARG A 36 -2.12 3.47 2.20
CA ARG A 36 -0.69 3.70 2.34
C ARG A 36 -0.32 3.79 3.82
N HIS A 37 -1.03 4.60 4.59
CA HIS A 37 -0.72 4.76 6.00
C HIS A 37 -0.99 3.47 6.76
N PHE A 38 -2.14 2.82 6.57
CA PHE A 38 -2.47 1.57 7.24
C PHE A 38 -1.39 0.51 7.06
N LEU A 39 -0.95 0.28 5.81
CA LEU A 39 -0.01 -0.80 5.50
C LEU A 39 1.46 -0.45 5.78
N LEU A 40 1.86 0.81 5.63
CA LEU A 40 3.29 1.19 5.60
C LEU A 40 3.71 2.10 6.76
N HIS A 41 2.79 2.82 7.40
CA HIS A 41 3.15 3.89 8.36
C HIS A 41 2.43 3.80 9.72
N CYS A 42 1.31 3.09 9.82
CA CYS A 42 0.50 3.05 11.03
C CYS A 42 1.21 2.23 12.11
N GLN A 43 1.76 2.88 13.13
CA GLN A 43 2.48 2.20 14.23
C GLN A 43 1.60 1.18 14.97
N GLN A 44 0.29 1.44 15.07
CA GLN A 44 -0.66 0.52 15.69
C GLN A 44 -0.74 -0.82 14.92
N TYR A 45 -0.81 -0.77 13.59
CA TYR A 45 -0.96 -1.95 12.73
C TYR A 45 0.36 -2.44 12.10
N GLN A 46 1.46 -1.73 12.35
CA GLN A 46 2.77 -2.04 11.80
C GLN A 46 3.21 -3.48 12.12
N HIS A 47 2.84 -4.00 13.31
CA HIS A 47 3.16 -5.36 13.70
C HIS A 47 2.57 -6.43 12.76
N LEU A 48 1.42 -6.17 12.13
CA LEU A 48 0.80 -7.05 11.13
C LEU A 48 1.50 -6.96 9.78
N CYS A 49 2.08 -5.80 9.46
CA CYS A 49 2.71 -5.53 8.16
C CYS A 49 4.24 -5.64 8.19
N LYS A 50 4.84 -6.05 9.32
CA LYS A 50 6.30 -6.08 9.53
C LYS A 50 7.05 -6.87 8.46
N ASP A 51 6.57 -8.05 8.12
CA ASP A 51 7.24 -8.90 7.13
C ASP A 51 7.18 -8.26 5.75
N MET A 52 6.02 -7.75 5.34
CA MET A 52 5.87 -7.01 4.08
C MET A 52 6.84 -5.81 4.03
N ILE A 53 6.88 -4.97 5.08
CA ILE A 53 7.79 -3.82 5.19
C ILE A 53 9.26 -4.25 5.09
N ARG A 54 9.63 -5.37 5.74
CA ARG A 54 10.99 -5.93 5.69
C ARG A 54 11.38 -6.38 4.28
N GLU A 55 10.48 -7.09 3.59
CA GLU A 55 10.71 -7.53 2.19
C GLU A 55 10.78 -6.35 1.21
N GLY A 56 10.09 -5.25 1.51
CA GLY A 56 10.10 -4.02 0.72
C GLY A 56 11.47 -3.33 0.61
N LYS A 57 12.39 -3.58 1.55
CA LYS A 57 13.74 -2.97 1.61
C LYS A 57 13.69 -1.45 1.37
N GLU A 58 14.47 -0.94 0.41
CA GLU A 58 14.54 0.49 0.06
C GLU A 58 13.24 1.03 -0.57
N ARG A 59 12.33 0.15 -1.00
CA ARG A 59 11.06 0.49 -1.64
C ARG A 59 9.87 0.31 -0.70
N ASN A 60 10.09 0.26 0.61
CA ASN A 60 9.06 0.08 1.62
C ASN A 60 8.01 1.22 1.69
N SER A 61 8.23 2.34 1.00
CA SER A 61 7.30 3.47 0.89
C SER A 61 6.52 3.49 -0.43
N ASP A 62 6.85 2.59 -1.36
CA ASP A 62 6.22 2.47 -2.68
C ASP A 62 5.03 1.51 -2.61
N LEU A 63 3.85 2.06 -2.34
CA LEU A 63 2.63 1.28 -2.15
C LEU A 63 2.31 0.34 -3.33
N SER A 64 2.53 0.79 -4.58
CA SER A 64 2.22 -0.03 -5.74
C SER A 64 3.13 -1.25 -5.79
N TYR A 65 4.45 -1.05 -5.63
CA TYR A 65 5.43 -2.13 -5.55
C TYR A 65 5.14 -3.09 -4.39
N MET A 66 4.87 -2.56 -3.20
CA MET A 66 4.58 -3.32 -1.99
C MET A 66 3.36 -4.24 -2.13
N LEU A 67 2.43 -3.88 -3.02
CA LEU A 67 1.23 -4.66 -3.33
C LEU A 67 1.36 -5.44 -4.64
N GLY A 68 2.58 -5.65 -5.16
CA GLY A 68 2.85 -6.44 -6.37
C GLY A 68 2.44 -5.75 -7.67
N GLY A 69 2.17 -4.45 -7.63
CA GLY A 69 1.90 -3.59 -8.76
C GLY A 69 3.16 -2.93 -9.32
N ARG A 70 3.00 -2.22 -10.45
CA ARG A 70 4.08 -1.45 -11.06
C ARG A 70 4.14 -0.08 -10.42
N SER A 71 5.32 0.35 -10.03
CA SER A 71 5.57 1.67 -9.47
C SER A 71 5.39 2.77 -10.50
N SER A 72 4.89 3.90 -10.03
CA SER A 72 4.92 5.17 -10.76
C SER A 72 6.27 5.89 -10.61
N TYR A 73 7.17 5.40 -9.76
CA TYR A 73 8.49 5.98 -9.58
C TYR A 73 9.32 5.83 -10.85
N ILE A 74 10.00 6.92 -11.21
CA ILE A 74 10.90 6.98 -12.34
C ILE A 74 12.27 7.41 -11.80
N ASN A 75 13.30 6.65 -12.14
CA ASN A 75 14.69 6.97 -11.81
C ASN A 75 15.08 8.31 -12.45
N PRO A 76 16.11 9.01 -11.94
CA PRO A 76 16.55 10.29 -12.52
C PRO A 76 16.93 10.21 -14.02
N ASN A 77 17.33 9.04 -14.50
CA ASN A 77 17.66 8.76 -15.90
C ASN A 77 16.42 8.45 -16.78
N GLY A 78 15.20 8.58 -16.25
CA GLY A 78 13.96 8.29 -16.96
C GLY A 78 13.55 6.81 -16.99
N SER A 79 14.36 5.90 -16.48
CA SER A 79 14.02 4.47 -16.44
C SER A 79 13.08 4.14 -15.27
N SER A 80 12.24 3.12 -15.42
CA SER A 80 11.48 2.57 -14.29
C SER A 80 12.32 1.53 -13.54
N PRO A 81 12.28 1.51 -12.19
CA PRO A 81 12.93 0.46 -11.40
C PRO A 81 12.33 -0.93 -11.65
N ASP A 82 11.09 -0.99 -12.16
CA ASP A 82 10.41 -2.25 -12.49
C ASP A 82 10.70 -2.72 -13.92
N GLY A 83 11.58 -2.02 -14.64
CA GLY A 83 11.94 -2.30 -16.02
C GLY A 83 10.92 -1.82 -17.06
N PRO A 84 11.12 -2.20 -18.33
CA PRO A 84 10.25 -1.84 -19.44
C PRO A 84 8.82 -2.35 -19.22
N ILE A 85 7.82 -1.53 -19.52
CA ILE A 85 6.41 -1.86 -19.28
C ILE A 85 5.96 -3.10 -20.07
N GLU A 86 6.54 -3.31 -21.25
CA GLU A 86 6.26 -4.43 -22.15
C GLU A 86 6.70 -5.78 -21.57
N LYS A 87 7.68 -5.75 -20.66
CA LYS A 87 8.21 -6.95 -19.99
C LYS A 87 7.69 -7.09 -18.57
N TRP A 88 7.02 -6.07 -18.04
CA TRP A 88 6.52 -6.08 -16.68
C TRP A 88 5.36 -7.06 -16.54
N LYS A 89 5.41 -7.89 -15.49
CA LYS A 89 4.34 -8.82 -15.14
C LYS A 89 3.96 -8.62 -13.67
N PRO A 90 2.67 -8.60 -13.33
CA PRO A 90 2.24 -8.59 -11.93
C PRO A 90 2.73 -9.86 -11.24
N ASN A 91 3.26 -9.71 -10.03
CA ASN A 91 3.86 -10.81 -9.27
C ASN A 91 2.80 -11.62 -8.51
N MET A 92 1.66 -11.89 -9.16
CA MET A 92 0.53 -12.60 -8.59
C MET A 92 0.10 -13.72 -9.52
N THR A 93 0.18 -14.95 -9.04
CA THR A 93 -0.65 -16.04 -9.54
C THR A 93 -2.08 -15.72 -9.11
N MET A 94 -2.98 -15.37 -10.04
CA MET A 94 -4.40 -15.37 -9.73
C MET A 94 -4.79 -16.82 -9.44
N VAL A 95 -5.12 -17.11 -8.18
CA VAL A 95 -5.64 -18.41 -7.73
C VAL A 95 -7.16 -18.39 -7.85
#